data_AF-A0AAX1Q8D1-F1
#
_entry.id   AF-A0AAX1Q8D1-F1
#
_cell.length_a   1.000
_cell.length_b   1.000
_cell.length_c   1.000
_cell.angle_alpha   90.00
_cell.angle_beta   90.00
_cell.angle_gamma   90.00
#
_symmetry.space_group_name_H-M   'P 1'
#
loop_
_entity.id
_entity.type
_entity.pdbx_description
1 polymer ?
#
loop_
_entity_poly.entity_id
_entity_poly.type
_entity_poly.pdbx_seq_one_letter_code
_entity_poly.pdbx_strand_id
1 'polypeptide(L)'
;MMKKKLLAVIPTFMLVTTPLTMGVLPNHAVVKADSQKIATKAETRPTLRLGSRSSYVRILQRSLTDVKYNTGIDGIFGPKTQSIVKQFQADHNLSSDGIVGPATWAALDQNKVERQQFTVDDAIALGQKKLGTNIVFGGDGRLLKDSKKQSYYRFKAANKDWIDEGGTGTIGWYHIYKDGRVVEDLP
;
A
#
# COMPACT_ATOMS: atom_id res chain seq x y z
N MET A 1 -30.51 -34.78 -60.47
CA MET A 1 -30.97 -34.15 -59.22
C MET A 1 -31.34 -35.23 -58.22
N MET A 2 -30.75 -35.16 -57.02
CA MET A 2 -31.10 -35.82 -55.75
C MET A 2 -30.84 -37.33 -55.52
N LYS A 3 -29.73 -37.55 -54.79
CA LYS A 3 -29.58 -38.33 -53.54
C LYS A 3 -29.70 -39.87 -53.60
N LYS A 4 -28.54 -40.53 -53.78
CA LYS A 4 -28.31 -41.92 -53.37
C LYS A 4 -27.88 -41.94 -51.90
N LYS A 5 -28.62 -42.68 -51.07
CA LYS A 5 -28.26 -43.04 -49.69
C LYS A 5 -27.13 -44.06 -49.75
N LEU A 6 -26.11 -43.94 -48.89
CA LEU A 6 -25.35 -45.11 -48.46
C LEU A 6 -24.55 -44.84 -47.17
N LEU A 7 -24.51 -45.90 -46.37
CA LEU A 7 -23.48 -46.33 -45.45
C LEU A 7 -23.44 -45.82 -44.00
N ALA A 8 -23.54 -46.81 -43.12
CA ALA A 8 -23.30 -46.79 -41.70
C ALA A 8 -21.85 -46.40 -41.37
N VAL A 9 -21.66 -45.71 -40.25
CA VAL A 9 -20.36 -45.47 -39.63
C VAL A 9 -20.43 -45.84 -38.15
N ILE A 10 -19.40 -46.57 -37.75
CA ILE A 10 -19.12 -47.29 -36.50
C ILE A 10 -19.01 -46.29 -35.33
N PRO A 11 -19.43 -46.65 -34.09
CA PRO A 11 -19.20 -45.78 -32.94
C PRO A 11 -17.71 -45.82 -32.54
N THR A 12 -16.99 -44.74 -32.85
CA THR A 12 -15.64 -44.53 -32.33
C THR A 12 -15.72 -43.88 -30.94
N PHE A 13 -15.23 -44.61 -29.94
CA PHE A 13 -14.98 -44.14 -28.59
C PHE A 13 -14.12 -42.87 -28.60
N MET A 14 -14.69 -41.73 -28.17
CA MET A 14 -13.88 -40.59 -27.74
C MET A 14 -13.50 -40.76 -26.28
N LEU A 15 -12.21 -40.86 -26.03
CA LEU A 15 -11.60 -40.78 -24.71
C LEU A 15 -11.85 -39.36 -24.17
N VAL A 16 -12.69 -39.21 -23.15
CA VAL A 16 -12.83 -37.93 -22.43
C VAL A 16 -11.60 -37.76 -21.55
N THR A 17 -10.59 -37.05 -22.05
CA THR A 17 -9.48 -36.57 -21.22
C THR A 17 -10.01 -35.41 -20.39
N THR A 18 -10.39 -35.66 -19.14
CA THR A 18 -10.62 -34.59 -18.19
C THR A 18 -9.30 -33.85 -17.95
N PRO A 19 -9.21 -32.53 -18.18
CA PRO A 19 -8.08 -31.78 -17.66
C PRO A 19 -8.14 -31.81 -16.13
N LEU A 20 -7.03 -32.18 -15.49
CA LEU A 20 -6.79 -31.88 -14.08
C LEU A 20 -6.90 -30.36 -13.92
N THR A 21 -7.99 -29.92 -13.30
CA THR A 21 -8.09 -28.54 -12.83
C THR A 21 -6.98 -28.33 -11.80
N MET A 22 -5.95 -27.55 -12.14
CA MET A 22 -5.06 -26.97 -11.13
C MET A 22 -5.91 -26.00 -10.31
N GLY A 23 -6.44 -26.49 -9.19
CA GLY A 23 -7.00 -25.63 -8.16
C GLY A 23 -5.88 -24.78 -7.57
N VAL A 24 -5.63 -23.60 -8.15
CA VAL A 24 -5.04 -22.51 -7.38
C VAL A 24 -6.13 -22.06 -6.42
N LEU A 25 -6.04 -22.54 -5.18
CA LEU A 25 -6.81 -21.99 -4.07
C LEU A 25 -6.53 -20.49 -4.01
N PRO A 26 -7.55 -19.61 -3.97
CA PRO A 26 -7.32 -18.20 -3.82
C PRO A 26 -6.73 -17.95 -2.43
N ASN A 27 -5.44 -17.62 -2.38
CA ASN A 27 -4.80 -17.13 -1.17
C ASN A 27 -5.22 -15.65 -0.97
N HIS A 28 -6.49 -15.42 -0.62
CA HIS A 28 -7.04 -14.11 -0.27
C HIS A 28 -7.80 -14.09 1.06
N ALA A 29 -7.89 -15.23 1.78
CA ALA A 29 -8.64 -15.32 3.03
C ALA A 29 -7.94 -14.65 4.23
N VAL A 30 -6.62 -14.46 4.19
CA VAL A 30 -5.86 -13.85 5.31
C VAL A 30 -6.21 -12.37 5.48
N VAL A 31 -6.58 -11.65 4.41
CA VAL A 31 -6.77 -10.19 4.47
C VAL A 31 -8.10 -9.80 5.16
N LYS A 32 -9.13 -10.64 5.07
CA LYS A 32 -10.50 -10.27 5.50
C LYS A 32 -10.69 -10.36 7.02
N ALA A 33 -10.06 -11.35 7.66
CA ALA A 33 -10.17 -11.56 9.10
C ALA A 33 -9.45 -10.46 9.90
N ASP A 34 -8.23 -10.07 9.51
CA ASP A 34 -7.52 -8.96 10.15
C ASP A 34 -8.22 -7.62 9.91
N SER A 35 -8.74 -7.39 8.69
CA SER A 35 -9.43 -6.13 8.37
C SER A 35 -10.69 -5.89 9.23
N GLN A 36 -11.46 -6.94 9.52
CA GLN A 36 -12.64 -6.84 10.40
C GLN A 36 -12.26 -6.61 11.87
N LYS A 37 -11.21 -7.27 12.35
CA LYS A 37 -10.70 -7.08 13.73
C LYS A 37 -10.10 -5.68 13.95
N ILE A 38 -9.48 -5.10 12.92
CA ILE A 38 -8.93 -3.74 12.96
C ILE A 38 -10.06 -2.70 13.05
N ALA A 39 -11.15 -2.90 12.31
CA ALA A 39 -12.30 -1.98 12.31
C ALA A 39 -12.96 -1.89 13.70
N THR A 40 -13.23 -3.03 14.36
CA THR A 40 -13.85 -3.05 15.69
C THR A 40 -12.97 -2.40 16.78
N LYS A 41 -11.65 -2.56 16.67
CA LYS A 41 -10.70 -1.85 17.54
C LYS A 41 -10.67 -0.34 17.27
N ALA A 42 -10.95 0.11 16.05
CA ALA A 42 -11.05 1.54 15.73
C ALA A 42 -12.31 2.19 16.31
N GLU A 43 -13.44 1.48 16.28
CA GLU A 43 -14.73 1.95 16.79
C GLU A 43 -14.76 2.12 18.32
N THR A 44 -13.94 1.35 19.04
CA THR A 44 -13.86 1.41 20.52
C THR A 44 -12.90 2.48 21.05
N ARG A 45 -12.07 3.09 20.19
CA ARG A 45 -11.13 4.15 20.59
C ARG A 45 -11.84 5.52 20.64
N PRO A 46 -11.44 6.41 21.58
CA PRO A 46 -12.06 7.71 21.71
C PRO A 46 -11.74 8.61 20.51
N THR A 47 -12.62 9.58 20.26
CA THR A 47 -12.34 10.67 19.33
C THR A 47 -11.36 11.66 19.94
N LEU A 48 -10.23 11.92 19.28
CA LEU A 48 -9.22 12.89 19.73
C LEU A 48 -9.19 14.11 18.82
N ARG A 49 -8.97 15.27 19.42
CA ARG A 49 -8.92 16.58 18.73
C ARG A 49 -8.04 17.57 19.48
N LEU A 50 -7.79 18.73 18.88
CA LEU A 50 -7.05 19.83 19.50
C LEU A 50 -7.50 20.08 20.95
N GLY A 51 -6.54 20.16 21.86
CA GLY A 51 -6.77 20.33 23.31
C GLY A 51 -6.94 19.03 24.09
N SER A 52 -7.13 17.89 23.42
CA SER A 52 -7.18 16.58 24.08
C SER A 52 -5.86 16.27 24.80
N ARG A 53 -5.95 15.73 26.02
CA ARG A 53 -4.79 15.30 26.83
C ARG A 53 -5.11 13.96 27.47
N SER A 54 -4.43 12.90 27.05
CA SER A 54 -4.70 11.55 27.55
C SER A 54 -3.61 10.55 27.16
N SER A 55 -3.66 9.34 27.75
CA SER A 55 -2.88 8.20 27.28
C SER A 55 -3.17 7.85 25.82
N TYR A 56 -4.42 8.04 25.36
CA TYR A 56 -4.79 7.82 23.96
C TYR A 56 -4.10 8.79 23.00
N VAL A 57 -3.80 10.03 23.42
CA VAL A 57 -3.00 10.95 22.61
C VAL A 57 -1.56 10.41 22.47
N ARG A 58 -0.97 9.85 23.52
CA ARG A 58 0.36 9.19 23.40
C ARG A 58 0.31 8.00 22.45
N ILE A 59 -0.75 7.20 22.50
CA ILE A 59 -0.96 6.08 21.57
C ILE A 59 -1.07 6.58 20.13
N LEU A 60 -1.83 7.65 19.89
CA LEU A 60 -1.93 8.30 18.58
C LEU A 60 -0.55 8.76 18.08
N GLN A 61 0.16 9.54 18.88
CA GLN A 61 1.48 10.09 18.55
C GLN A 61 2.49 8.98 18.25
N ARG A 62 2.52 7.92 19.07
CA ARG A 62 3.32 6.71 18.78
C ARG A 62 2.90 6.07 17.46
N SER A 63 1.59 5.92 17.25
CA SER A 63 1.07 5.26 16.05
C SER A 63 1.48 5.98 14.78
N LEU A 64 1.39 7.32 14.77
CA LEU A 64 1.84 8.20 13.70
C LEU A 64 3.35 8.08 13.47
N THR A 65 4.17 8.10 14.53
CA THR A 65 5.63 7.95 14.42
C THR A 65 6.01 6.62 13.76
N ASP A 66 5.37 5.52 14.14
CA ASP A 66 5.66 4.20 13.55
C ASP A 66 5.33 4.16 12.05
N VAL A 67 4.34 4.93 11.59
CA VAL A 67 3.97 5.07 10.17
C VAL A 67 4.68 6.26 9.49
N LYS A 68 5.75 6.78 10.11
CA LYS A 68 6.66 7.83 9.59
C LYS A 68 6.08 9.25 9.57
N TYR A 69 5.12 9.54 10.45
CA TYR A 69 4.59 10.88 10.76
C TYR A 69 5.02 11.31 12.16
N ASN A 70 6.15 12.02 12.28
CA ASN A 70 6.73 12.32 13.59
C ASN A 70 6.08 13.53 14.29
N THR A 71 5.31 13.29 15.34
CA THR A 71 4.68 14.35 16.16
C THR A 71 5.52 14.80 17.35
N GLY A 72 6.40 13.93 17.88
CA GLY A 72 6.78 13.97 19.29
C GLY A 72 5.70 13.34 20.18
N ILE A 73 6.09 12.77 21.33
CA ILE A 73 5.21 11.96 22.19
C ILE A 73 5.17 12.56 23.59
N ASP A 74 4.18 13.40 23.85
CA ASP A 74 3.96 14.10 25.12
C ASP A 74 2.56 13.84 25.71
N GLY A 75 1.64 13.27 24.92
CA GLY A 75 0.24 13.05 25.31
C GLY A 75 -0.64 14.29 25.21
N ILE A 76 -0.17 15.35 24.54
CA ILE A 76 -0.91 16.59 24.33
C ILE A 76 -1.24 16.73 22.84
N PHE A 77 -2.52 16.82 22.52
CA PHE A 77 -2.97 17.05 21.15
C PHE A 77 -2.92 18.54 20.88
N GLY A 78 -1.73 19.05 20.63
CA GLY A 78 -1.48 20.44 20.28
C GLY A 78 -1.58 20.72 18.78
N PRO A 79 -1.32 21.97 18.34
CA PRO A 79 -1.35 22.38 16.93
C PRO A 79 -0.44 21.53 16.02
N LYS A 80 0.73 21.13 16.53
CA LYS A 80 1.67 20.25 15.80
C LYS A 80 1.05 18.87 15.52
N THR A 81 0.46 18.24 16.53
CA THR A 81 -0.22 16.94 16.36
C THR A 81 -1.40 17.08 15.39
N GLN A 82 -2.18 18.16 15.49
CA GLN A 82 -3.29 18.41 14.58
C GLN A 82 -2.84 18.53 13.12
N SER A 83 -1.79 19.31 12.86
CA SER A 83 -1.23 19.48 11.52
C SER A 83 -0.80 18.14 10.92
N ILE A 84 -0.15 17.30 11.71
CA ILE A 84 0.32 15.98 11.27
C ILE A 84 -0.84 15.01 11.06
N VAL A 85 -1.89 15.05 11.89
CA VAL A 85 -3.11 14.28 11.66
C VAL A 85 -3.76 14.68 10.34
N LYS A 86 -3.86 15.98 10.04
CA LYS A 86 -4.38 16.46 8.74
C LYS A 86 -3.55 15.95 7.57
N GLN A 87 -2.23 15.97 7.69
CA GLN A 87 -1.33 15.44 6.67
C GLN A 87 -1.58 13.93 6.45
N PHE A 88 -1.59 13.15 7.52
CA PHE A 88 -1.89 11.73 7.45
C PHE A 88 -3.26 11.46 6.81
N GLN A 89 -4.28 12.23 7.18
CA GLN A 89 -5.62 12.09 6.59
C GLN A 89 -5.61 12.38 5.09
N ALA A 90 -4.94 13.45 4.66
CA ALA A 90 -4.83 13.81 3.24
C ALA A 90 -4.11 12.70 2.44
N ASP A 91 -2.96 12.23 2.93
CA ASP A 91 -2.14 11.18 2.32
C ASP A 91 -2.86 9.82 2.22
N HIS A 92 -3.94 9.65 2.99
CA HIS A 92 -4.78 8.46 3.02
C HIS A 92 -6.20 8.66 2.48
N ASN A 93 -6.44 9.77 1.76
CA ASN A 93 -7.73 10.10 1.14
C ASN A 93 -8.90 10.08 2.16
N LEU A 94 -8.65 10.59 3.35
CA LEU A 94 -9.64 10.84 4.40
C LEU A 94 -10.03 12.33 4.41
N SER A 95 -11.09 12.66 5.15
CA SER A 95 -11.37 14.05 5.53
C SER A 95 -10.22 14.60 6.38
N SER A 96 -9.51 15.62 5.89
CA SER A 96 -8.34 16.25 6.52
C SER A 96 -8.72 17.28 7.59
N ASP A 97 -9.68 16.94 8.44
CA ASP A 97 -10.25 17.81 9.48
C ASP A 97 -9.35 17.97 10.72
N GLY A 98 -8.36 17.09 10.89
CA GLY A 98 -7.47 17.07 12.05
C GLY A 98 -8.11 16.43 13.29
N ILE A 99 -9.21 15.70 13.12
CA ILE A 99 -9.92 14.97 14.17
C ILE A 99 -9.67 13.47 13.98
N VAL A 100 -9.26 12.81 15.05
CA VAL A 100 -8.99 11.37 15.04
C VAL A 100 -10.23 10.63 15.52
N GLY A 101 -11.07 10.25 14.57
CA GLY A 101 -12.21 9.34 14.77
C GLY A 101 -11.91 7.90 14.30
N PRO A 102 -12.92 7.02 14.26
CA PRO A 102 -12.76 5.61 13.87
C PRO A 102 -12.10 5.42 12.51
N ALA A 103 -12.41 6.25 11.51
CA ALA A 103 -11.79 6.16 10.18
C ALA A 103 -10.27 6.41 10.23
N THR A 104 -9.81 7.46 10.93
CA THR A 104 -8.38 7.77 11.10
C THR A 104 -7.67 6.67 11.88
N TRP A 105 -8.31 6.14 12.93
CA TRP A 105 -7.79 5.03 13.72
C TRP A 105 -7.63 3.73 12.90
N ALA A 106 -8.62 3.41 12.07
CA ALA A 106 -8.58 2.25 11.18
C ALA A 106 -7.47 2.41 10.13
N ALA A 107 -7.33 3.60 9.54
CA ALA A 107 -6.27 3.87 8.57
C ALA A 107 -4.87 3.73 9.18
N LEU A 108 -4.64 4.19 10.42
CA LEU A 108 -3.37 4.00 11.12
C LEU A 108 -3.03 2.53 11.33
N ASP A 109 -3.99 1.74 11.80
CA ASP A 109 -3.79 0.32 12.04
C ASP A 109 -3.55 -0.44 10.72
N GLN A 110 -4.33 -0.13 9.67
CA GLN A 110 -4.13 -0.69 8.33
C GLN A 110 -2.76 -0.34 7.75
N ASN A 111 -2.32 0.92 7.87
CA ASN A 111 -1.01 1.33 7.36
C ASN A 111 0.12 0.55 8.06
N LYS A 112 0.03 0.31 9.37
CA LYS A 112 0.99 -0.54 10.10
C LYS A 112 1.07 -1.95 9.52
N VAL A 113 -0.08 -2.59 9.30
CA VAL A 113 -0.14 -3.94 8.72
C VAL A 113 0.42 -3.95 7.31
N GLU A 114 0.06 -2.97 6.48
CA GLU A 114 0.53 -2.91 5.10
C GLU A 114 2.05 -2.70 5.01
N ARG A 115 2.64 -1.88 5.88
CA ARG A 115 4.10 -1.69 5.95
C ARG A 115 4.87 -2.96 6.35
N GLN A 116 4.23 -3.89 7.05
CA GLN A 116 4.84 -5.19 7.36
C GLN A 116 4.79 -6.13 6.15
N GLN A 117 3.80 -5.95 5.27
CA GLN A 117 3.62 -6.77 4.07
C GLN A 117 4.31 -6.20 2.83
N PHE A 118 4.66 -4.91 2.84
CA PHE A 118 5.33 -4.22 1.76
C PHE A 118 6.29 -3.21 2.37
N THR A 119 7.55 -3.61 2.44
CA THR A 119 8.62 -2.82 3.07
C THR A 119 9.24 -1.85 2.07
N VAL A 120 10.06 -0.93 2.60
CA VAL A 120 10.86 -0.02 1.78
C VAL A 120 11.84 -0.81 0.91
N ASP A 121 12.45 -1.87 1.44
CA ASP A 121 13.43 -2.69 0.71
C ASP A 121 12.76 -3.46 -0.44
N ASP A 122 11.54 -3.98 -0.22
CA ASP A 122 10.74 -4.60 -1.28
C ASP A 122 10.48 -3.60 -2.42
N ALA A 123 10.11 -2.36 -2.06
CA ALA A 123 9.87 -1.31 -3.03
C ALA A 123 11.13 -0.90 -3.80
N ILE A 124 12.27 -0.77 -3.11
CA ILE A 124 13.57 -0.50 -3.75
C ILE A 124 13.93 -1.62 -4.73
N ALA A 125 13.76 -2.89 -4.34
CA ALA A 125 14.02 -4.03 -5.21
C ALA A 125 13.14 -4.01 -6.46
N LEU A 126 11.85 -3.67 -6.33
CA LEU A 126 10.94 -3.50 -7.47
C LEU A 126 11.37 -2.34 -8.39
N GLY A 127 11.79 -1.22 -7.80
CA GLY A 127 12.32 -0.06 -8.52
C GLY A 127 13.56 -0.42 -9.32
N GLN A 128 14.55 -1.04 -8.69
CA GLN A 128 15.80 -1.47 -9.34
C GLN A 128 15.55 -2.52 -10.42
N LYS A 129 14.59 -3.43 -10.21
CA LYS A 129 14.17 -4.40 -11.23
C LYS A 129 13.61 -3.72 -12.49
N LYS A 130 12.98 -2.55 -12.36
CA LYS A 130 12.37 -1.83 -13.49
C LYS A 130 13.26 -0.76 -14.11
N LEU A 131 14.04 -0.05 -13.30
CA LEU A 131 14.85 1.10 -13.72
C LEU A 131 16.35 0.76 -13.82
N GLY A 132 16.76 -0.43 -13.40
CA GLY A 132 18.15 -0.88 -13.38
C GLY A 132 18.77 -0.82 -11.97
N THR A 133 19.84 -1.59 -11.78
CA THR A 133 20.54 -1.70 -10.48
C THR A 133 21.48 -0.54 -10.18
N ASN A 134 21.78 0.30 -11.18
CA ASN A 134 22.62 1.49 -11.00
C ASN A 134 21.87 2.70 -10.42
N ILE A 135 20.68 2.46 -9.88
CA ILE A 135 19.78 3.47 -9.35
C ILE A 135 19.75 3.40 -7.82
N VAL A 136 19.93 4.56 -7.19
CA VAL A 136 19.75 4.79 -5.77
C VAL A 136 18.40 5.46 -5.54
N PHE A 137 17.59 4.90 -4.64
CA PHE A 137 16.31 5.46 -4.24
C PHE A 137 16.41 6.09 -2.85
N GLY A 138 15.88 7.31 -2.71
CA GLY A 138 15.79 8.03 -1.45
C GLY A 138 14.40 8.61 -1.20
N GLY A 139 13.97 8.66 0.05
CA GLY A 139 12.65 9.19 0.42
C GLY A 139 12.43 9.21 1.93
N ASP A 140 11.27 9.71 2.36
CA ASP A 140 10.88 9.74 3.79
C ASP A 140 10.41 8.37 4.31
N GLY A 141 10.28 7.40 3.42
CA GLY A 141 9.84 6.04 3.73
C GLY A 141 8.39 5.98 4.17
N ARG A 142 7.54 6.97 3.85
CA ARG A 142 6.09 6.92 4.11
C ARG A 142 5.39 6.02 3.09
N LEU A 143 4.48 5.19 3.60
CA LEU A 143 3.63 4.36 2.76
C LEU A 143 2.32 5.14 2.55
N LEU A 144 2.10 5.59 1.32
CA LEU A 144 1.01 6.47 0.92
C LEU A 144 -0.10 5.68 0.23
N LYS A 145 -1.28 6.29 0.03
CA LYS A 145 -2.36 5.70 -0.76
C LYS A 145 -2.85 6.65 -1.83
N ASP A 146 -3.05 6.13 -3.04
CA ASP A 146 -3.68 6.89 -4.10
C ASP A 146 -5.21 6.94 -3.93
N SER A 147 -5.91 7.66 -4.81
CA SER A 147 -7.36 7.79 -4.80
C SER A 147 -8.11 6.46 -4.97
N LYS A 148 -7.43 5.42 -5.48
CA LYS A 148 -7.93 4.05 -5.61
C LYS A 148 -7.56 3.18 -4.39
N LYS A 149 -7.03 3.78 -3.33
CA LYS A 149 -6.57 3.15 -2.09
C LYS A 149 -5.41 2.16 -2.31
N GLN A 150 -4.67 2.30 -3.39
CA GLN A 150 -3.50 1.47 -3.67
C GLN A 150 -2.28 2.04 -2.97
N SER A 151 -1.56 1.19 -2.25
CA SER A 151 -0.43 1.61 -1.42
C SER A 151 0.87 1.69 -2.22
N TYR A 152 1.62 2.76 -2.02
CA TYR A 152 2.88 3.00 -2.72
C TYR A 152 3.89 3.77 -1.86
N TYR A 153 5.17 3.65 -2.22
CA TYR A 153 6.23 4.53 -1.74
C TYR A 153 6.57 5.57 -2.81
N ARG A 154 6.86 6.79 -2.37
CA ARG A 154 7.38 7.85 -3.24
C ARG A 154 8.89 7.98 -3.01
N PHE A 155 9.67 7.80 -4.06
CA PHE A 155 11.12 7.89 -4.01
C PHE A 155 11.65 8.89 -5.03
N LYS A 156 12.70 9.60 -4.65
CA LYS A 156 13.62 10.23 -5.58
C LYS A 156 14.58 9.16 -6.08
N ALA A 157 14.69 9.00 -7.39
CA ALA A 157 15.68 8.14 -8.02
C ALA A 157 16.89 8.95 -8.48
N ALA A 158 18.08 8.39 -8.28
CA ALA A 158 19.32 8.97 -8.77
C ALA A 158 20.26 7.90 -9.36
N ASN A 159 20.96 8.24 -10.44
CA ASN A 159 22.00 7.43 -11.06
C ASN A 159 23.27 7.50 -10.22
N LYS A 160 23.82 6.34 -9.85
CA LYS A 160 25.01 6.24 -9.02
C LYS A 160 26.28 6.76 -9.72
N ASP A 161 26.49 6.44 -11.00
CA ASP A 161 27.71 6.85 -11.71
C ASP A 161 27.83 8.37 -11.77
N TRP A 162 26.70 9.04 -12.02
CA TRP A 162 26.65 10.51 -12.06
C TRP A 162 26.93 11.15 -10.71
N ILE A 163 26.60 10.48 -9.59
CA ILE A 163 26.94 10.96 -8.25
C ILE A 163 28.44 10.78 -7.99
N ASP A 164 29.01 9.64 -8.37
CA ASP A 164 30.43 9.33 -8.17
C ASP A 164 31.34 10.27 -8.99
N GLU A 165 30.84 10.79 -10.12
CA GLU A 165 31.50 11.82 -10.95
C GLU A 165 31.27 13.27 -10.45
N GLY A 166 30.58 13.44 -9.31
CA GLY A 166 30.35 14.76 -8.68
C GLY A 166 29.10 15.51 -9.17
N GLY A 167 28.25 14.87 -9.98
CA GLY A 167 26.95 15.38 -10.40
C GLY A 167 25.83 15.16 -9.38
N THR A 168 24.63 15.69 -9.68
CA THR A 168 23.45 15.54 -8.79
C THR A 168 22.82 14.15 -8.87
N GLY A 169 23.13 13.40 -9.94
CA GLY A 169 22.58 12.10 -10.27
C GLY A 169 21.07 12.02 -10.43
N THR A 170 20.31 13.10 -10.30
CA THR A 170 18.85 13.01 -10.17
C THR A 170 18.20 12.61 -11.48
N ILE A 171 17.42 11.52 -11.45
CA ILE A 171 16.65 11.04 -12.60
C ILE A 171 15.22 11.57 -12.53
N GLY A 172 14.58 11.46 -11.37
CA GLY A 172 13.19 11.85 -11.20
C GLY A 172 12.58 11.37 -9.90
N TRP A 173 11.27 11.56 -9.77
CA TRP A 173 10.47 11.02 -8.68
C TRP A 173 9.62 9.87 -9.19
N TYR A 174 9.47 8.83 -8.38
CA TYR A 174 8.75 7.62 -8.75
C TYR A 174 7.83 7.14 -7.63
N HIS A 175 6.65 6.70 -8.01
CA HIS A 175 5.72 5.93 -7.18
C HIS A 175 5.94 4.44 -7.44
N ILE A 176 6.31 3.72 -6.38
CA ILE A 176 6.50 2.27 -6.43
C ILE A 176 5.38 1.62 -5.62
N TYR A 177 4.51 0.91 -6.34
CA TYR A 177 3.31 0.30 -5.78
C TYR A 177 3.59 -1.12 -5.30
N LYS A 178 2.81 -1.55 -4.29
CA LYS A 178 2.85 -2.92 -3.75
C LYS A 178 2.60 -4.00 -4.82
N ASP A 179 1.87 -3.68 -5.89
CA ASP A 179 1.58 -4.59 -7.01
C ASP A 179 2.72 -4.67 -8.06
N GLY A 180 3.85 -3.99 -7.83
CA GLY A 180 5.01 -4.01 -8.70
C GLY A 180 5.02 -2.94 -9.79
N ARG A 181 3.98 -2.09 -9.88
CA ARG A 181 4.01 -0.94 -10.79
C ARG A 181 5.01 0.10 -10.30
N VAL A 182 5.75 0.67 -11.25
CA VAL A 182 6.67 1.79 -11.06
C VAL A 182 6.20 2.89 -12.01
N VAL A 183 5.79 4.02 -11.45
CA VAL A 183 5.20 5.14 -12.21
C VAL A 183 6.02 6.38 -11.91
N GLU A 184 6.41 7.11 -12.95
CA GLU A 184 7.09 8.39 -12.81
C GLU A 184 6.11 9.47 -12.34
N ASP A 185 6.52 10.25 -11.34
CA ASP A 185 5.81 11.40 -10.79
C ASP A 185 6.22 12.64 -11.57
N LEU A 186 5.48 12.92 -12.65
CA LEU A 186 5.71 14.07 -13.52
C LEU A 186 5.13 15.35 -12.86
N PRO A 187 5.87 16.48 -12.89
CA PRO A 187 5.45 17.75 -12.31
C PRO A 187 4.23 18.37 -13.01
#